data_AF-A0A2A2GQP2-F1
#
_entry.id   AF-A0A2A2GQP2-F1
#
_cell.length_a   1.000
_cell.length_b   1.000
_cell.length_c   1.000
_cell.angle_alpha   90.00
_cell.angle_beta   90.00
_cell.angle_gamma   90.00
#
_symmetry.space_group_name_H-M   'P 1'
#
loop_
_entity.id
_entity.type
_entity.pdbx_description
1 polymer ?
#
loop_
_entity_poly.entity_id
_entity_poly.type
_entity_poly.pdbx_seq_one_letter_code
_entity_poly.pdbx_strand_id
1 'polypeptide(L)'
;MLDHYLFYCSAFSVQHLSLKPVTKKIGAFITFLAFLLYGPIKDYKETGEFDILNSGYPEIKFVKDFNSAKEETNKLFNLLAQTDDFQPNNSATPFDTYVMVIGESARRDFMHVYGFPINNTPFMDSANGILFNHYISAASSTIPSLTSSLTQAPKLANSVIALAKKWGFTTYWLSNQGAVGIYDTPIASMGKKADHSFFLKKASYNSKETNDDELLPQIATAIKAPQAKKFIIVHLIGSHPRACARTNDHYETFYKSEEISCYIQSIKNTDQLLATLCNIVIIYVYSRFHVLSNLLILNN
;
A
#
# COMPACT_ATOMS: atom_id res chain seq x y z
N MET A 1 -7.80 28.39 -0.90
CA MET A 1 -9.27 28.29 -0.76
C MET A 1 -9.90 29.68 -0.62
N LEU A 2 -9.36 30.58 0.21
CA LEU A 2 -9.81 31.99 0.29
C LEU A 2 -9.70 32.76 -1.03
N ASP A 3 -8.59 32.61 -1.77
CA ASP A 3 -8.34 33.39 -3.01
C ASP A 3 -9.32 33.05 -4.15
N HIS A 4 -9.82 31.81 -4.17
CA HIS A 4 -10.84 31.38 -5.14
C HIS A 4 -12.22 31.96 -4.86
N TYR A 5 -12.62 32.04 -3.59
CA TYR A 5 -13.86 32.69 -3.21
C TYR A 5 -13.86 34.17 -3.61
N LEU A 6 -12.71 34.84 -3.47
CA LEU A 6 -12.52 36.23 -3.91
C LEU A 6 -12.61 36.39 -5.43
N PHE A 7 -12.11 35.41 -6.22
CA PHE A 7 -12.28 35.41 -7.67
C PHE A 7 -13.76 35.30 -8.09
N TYR A 8 -14.49 34.31 -7.57
CA TYR A 8 -15.91 34.15 -7.91
C TYR A 8 -16.74 35.36 -7.46
N CYS A 9 -16.48 35.93 -6.28
CA CYS A 9 -17.16 37.14 -5.82
C CYS A 9 -16.84 38.37 -6.69
N SER A 10 -15.59 38.55 -7.12
CA SER A 10 -15.19 39.68 -7.97
C SER A 10 -15.73 39.54 -9.40
N ALA A 11 -15.66 38.35 -9.99
CA ALA A 11 -16.24 38.08 -11.31
C ALA A 11 -17.77 38.22 -11.32
N PHE A 12 -18.45 37.77 -10.26
CA PHE A 12 -19.89 37.95 -10.07
C PHE A 12 -20.27 39.43 -9.92
N SER A 13 -19.48 40.21 -9.19
CA SER A 13 -19.66 41.66 -9.04
C SER A 13 -19.55 42.41 -10.37
N VAL A 14 -18.61 42.01 -11.25
CA VAL A 14 -18.45 42.61 -12.59
C VAL A 14 -19.66 42.36 -13.50
N GLN A 15 -20.37 41.23 -13.33
CA GLN A 15 -21.56 40.91 -14.11
C GLN A 15 -22.78 41.79 -13.74
N HIS A 16 -22.84 42.27 -12.49
CA HIS A 16 -23.95 43.09 -11.97
C HIS A 16 -23.77 44.61 -12.17
N LEU A 17 -22.63 45.08 -12.67
CA LEU A 17 -22.42 46.50 -13.03
C LEU A 17 -23.23 46.92 -14.27
N SER A 18 -23.71 48.16 -14.33
CA SER A 18 -24.46 48.72 -15.47
C SER A 18 -23.55 49.09 -16.66
N LEU A 19 -22.80 48.11 -17.18
CA LEU A 19 -21.84 48.26 -18.28
C LEU A 19 -22.35 47.62 -19.58
N LYS A 20 -21.84 48.10 -20.73
CA LYS A 20 -22.10 47.48 -22.05
C LYS A 20 -21.60 46.01 -22.03
N PRO A 21 -22.24 45.09 -22.79
CA PRO A 21 -21.89 43.66 -22.76
C PRO A 21 -20.41 43.37 -23.09
N VAL A 22 -19.83 44.14 -24.02
CA VAL A 22 -18.43 44.00 -24.43
C VAL A 22 -17.47 44.38 -23.30
N THR A 23 -17.75 45.46 -22.57
CA THR A 23 -16.90 45.89 -21.45
C THR A 23 -16.95 44.94 -20.26
N LYS A 24 -18.09 44.28 -20.02
CA LYS A 24 -18.20 43.20 -19.01
C LYS A 24 -17.32 42.00 -19.35
N LYS A 25 -17.31 41.57 -20.62
CA LYS A 25 -16.47 40.45 -21.09
C LYS A 25 -14.97 40.76 -20.97
N ILE A 26 -14.58 41.98 -21.34
CA ILE A 26 -13.18 42.44 -21.21
C ILE A 26 -12.78 42.48 -19.72
N GLY A 27 -13.62 43.03 -18.84
CA GLY A 27 -13.34 43.09 -17.40
C GLY A 27 -13.20 41.71 -16.76
N ALA A 28 -14.08 40.77 -17.12
CA ALA A 28 -13.99 39.38 -16.66
C ALA A 28 -12.70 38.70 -17.15
N PHE A 29 -12.29 38.93 -18.40
CA PHE A 29 -11.06 38.39 -18.95
C PHE A 29 -9.79 38.95 -18.27
N ILE A 30 -9.73 40.26 -18.02
CA ILE A 30 -8.62 40.90 -17.30
C ILE A 30 -8.53 40.35 -15.87
N THR A 31 -9.68 40.20 -15.21
CA THR A 31 -9.74 39.63 -13.84
C THR A 31 -9.22 38.20 -13.86
N PHE A 32 -9.67 37.36 -14.79
CA PHE A 32 -9.15 36.01 -14.97
C PHE A 32 -7.63 35.97 -15.15
N LEU A 33 -7.09 36.83 -16.03
CA LEU A 33 -5.65 36.91 -16.30
C LEU A 33 -4.86 37.35 -15.06
N ALA A 34 -5.39 38.30 -14.28
CA ALA A 34 -4.77 38.77 -13.05
C ALA A 34 -4.66 37.66 -12.00
N PHE A 35 -5.71 36.85 -11.83
CA PHE A 35 -5.67 35.70 -10.91
C PHE A 35 -4.76 34.57 -11.43
N LEU A 36 -4.76 34.32 -12.75
CA LEU A 36 -3.88 33.30 -13.36
C LEU A 36 -2.41 33.61 -13.15
N LEU A 37 -2.04 34.89 -13.23
CA LEU A 37 -0.66 35.33 -13.11
C LEU A 37 -0.27 35.71 -11.67
N TYR A 38 -1.21 35.87 -10.74
CA TYR A 38 -0.92 36.28 -9.37
C TYR A 38 0.05 35.32 -8.66
N GLY A 39 -0.25 34.02 -8.66
CA GLY A 39 0.62 32.99 -8.05
C GLY A 39 2.02 32.93 -8.69
N PRO A 40 2.14 32.80 -10.03
CA PRO A 40 3.42 32.75 -10.73
C PRO A 40 4.27 34.01 -10.53
N ILE A 41 3.65 35.20 -10.49
CA ILE A 41 4.35 36.47 -10.21
C ILE A 41 4.82 36.52 -8.75
N LYS A 42 4.01 36.02 -7.82
CA LYS A 42 4.40 35.93 -6.41
C LYS A 42 5.59 34.99 -6.23
N ASP A 43 5.53 33.78 -6.78
CA ASP A 43 6.62 32.81 -6.73
C ASP A 43 7.89 33.36 -7.37
N TYR A 44 7.80 34.00 -8.54
CA TYR A 44 8.95 34.64 -9.18
C TYR A 44 9.63 35.69 -8.29
N LYS A 45 8.87 36.42 -7.46
CA LYS A 45 9.44 37.39 -6.51
C LYS A 45 10.13 36.71 -5.32
N GLU A 46 9.68 35.53 -4.92
CA GLU A 46 10.20 34.81 -3.75
C GLU A 46 11.39 33.89 -4.12
N THR A 47 11.32 33.22 -5.26
CA THR A 47 12.31 32.19 -5.66
C THR A 47 13.09 32.55 -6.93
N GLY A 48 12.63 33.54 -7.72
CA GLY A 48 13.20 33.87 -9.02
C GLY A 48 12.69 33.00 -10.17
N GLU A 49 11.79 32.03 -9.91
CA GLU A 49 11.25 31.12 -10.91
C GLU A 49 9.81 31.46 -11.27
N PHE A 50 9.52 31.56 -12.57
CA PHE A 50 8.16 31.77 -13.08
C PHE A 50 7.62 30.44 -13.63
N ASP A 51 6.58 29.92 -12.99
CA ASP A 51 5.88 28.71 -13.46
C ASP A 51 4.37 28.96 -13.50
N ILE A 52 3.78 28.87 -14.69
CA ILE A 52 2.33 29.04 -14.89
C ILE A 52 1.51 27.96 -14.15
N LEU A 53 2.15 26.83 -13.82
CA LEU A 53 1.56 25.77 -13.02
C LEU A 53 1.28 26.19 -11.57
N ASN A 54 1.87 27.30 -11.11
CA ASN A 54 1.63 27.90 -9.79
C ASN A 54 0.51 28.96 -9.80
N SER A 55 -0.26 29.04 -10.88
CA SER A 55 -1.44 29.92 -11.03
C SER A 55 -2.51 29.76 -9.94
N GLY A 56 -2.44 28.71 -9.12
CA GLY A 56 -3.40 28.43 -8.06
C GLY A 56 -4.73 27.86 -8.54
N TYR A 57 -4.97 27.82 -9.86
CA TYR A 57 -6.18 27.23 -10.45
C TYR A 57 -6.24 25.71 -10.23
N PRO A 58 -7.39 25.14 -9.83
CA PRO A 58 -7.48 23.74 -9.44
C PRO A 58 -7.13 22.78 -10.58
N GLU A 59 -7.52 23.10 -11.81
CA GLU A 59 -7.25 22.29 -13.00
C GLU A 59 -5.76 22.30 -13.35
N ILE A 60 -5.12 23.48 -13.26
CA ILE A 60 -3.69 23.63 -13.52
C ILE A 60 -2.87 22.95 -12.42
N LYS A 61 -3.26 23.15 -11.16
CA LYS A 61 -2.66 22.47 -10.00
C LYS A 61 -2.81 20.96 -10.12
N PHE A 62 -3.98 20.47 -10.55
CA PHE A 62 -4.19 19.04 -10.77
C PHE A 62 -3.22 18.49 -11.81
N VAL A 63 -3.04 19.18 -12.95
CA VAL A 63 -2.06 18.78 -13.97
C VAL A 63 -0.64 18.77 -13.42
N LYS A 64 -0.27 19.79 -12.64
CA LYS A 64 1.03 19.87 -11.97
C LYS A 64 1.25 18.70 -11.02
N ASP A 65 0.35 18.53 -10.04
CA ASP A 65 0.41 17.49 -9.02
C ASP A 65 0.45 16.10 -9.66
N PHE A 66 -0.32 15.89 -10.73
CA PHE A 66 -0.31 14.65 -11.52
C PHE A 66 1.05 14.40 -12.19
N ASN A 67 1.63 15.41 -12.84
CA ASN A 67 2.93 15.29 -13.50
C ASN A 67 4.06 15.05 -12.48
N SER A 68 4.06 15.78 -11.37
CA SER A 68 5.03 15.58 -10.29
C SER A 68 4.92 14.17 -9.69
N ALA A 69 3.70 13.70 -9.39
CA ALA A 69 3.50 12.33 -8.90
C ALA A 69 3.98 11.27 -9.90
N LYS A 70 3.78 11.50 -11.20
CA LYS A 70 4.26 10.62 -12.26
C LYS A 70 5.79 10.59 -12.33
N GLU A 71 6.44 11.74 -12.24
CA GLU A 71 7.91 11.85 -12.22
C GLU A 71 8.52 11.15 -10.99
N GLU A 72 7.96 11.38 -9.80
CA GLU A 72 8.37 10.71 -8.56
C GLU A 72 8.23 9.20 -8.67
N THR A 73 7.10 8.74 -9.23
CA THR A 73 6.84 7.32 -9.44
C THR A 73 7.84 6.70 -10.44
N ASN A 74 8.14 7.38 -11.54
CA ASN A 74 9.14 6.95 -12.52
C ASN A 74 10.55 6.88 -11.92
N LYS A 75 10.91 7.88 -11.10
CA LYS A 75 12.17 7.89 -10.36
C LYS A 75 12.25 6.67 -9.44
N LEU A 76 11.18 6.38 -8.72
CA LEU A 76 11.11 5.23 -7.83
C LEU A 76 11.24 3.90 -8.59
N PHE A 77 10.58 3.75 -9.75
CA PHE A 77 10.79 2.60 -10.63
C PHE A 77 12.24 2.44 -11.05
N ASN A 78 12.89 3.53 -11.48
CA ASN A 78 14.29 3.49 -11.90
C ASN A 78 15.23 3.10 -10.76
N LEU A 79 15.02 3.63 -9.55
CA LEU A 79 15.81 3.28 -8.37
C LEU A 79 15.61 1.81 -7.96
N LEU A 80 14.37 1.33 -7.98
CA LEU A 80 14.05 -0.07 -7.70
C LEU A 80 14.61 -1.01 -8.75
N ALA A 81 14.68 -0.60 -10.02
CA ALA A 81 15.17 -1.43 -11.13
C ALA A 81 16.69 -1.64 -11.12
N GLN A 82 17.45 -0.84 -10.35
CA GLN A 82 18.89 -1.01 -10.19
C GLN A 82 19.23 -2.38 -9.57
N THR A 83 20.51 -2.74 -9.65
CA THR A 83 21.08 -3.90 -8.98
C THR A 83 21.33 -3.57 -7.51
N ASP A 84 20.98 -4.51 -6.62
CA ASP A 84 21.39 -4.43 -5.23
C ASP A 84 22.91 -4.64 -5.08
N ASP A 85 23.47 -4.19 -3.96
CA ASP A 85 24.90 -4.37 -3.63
C ASP A 85 25.14 -5.30 -2.45
N PHE A 86 24.09 -6.01 -1.99
CA PHE A 86 24.20 -6.98 -0.93
C PHE A 86 25.13 -8.13 -1.33
N GLN A 87 26.00 -8.52 -0.40
CA GLN A 87 26.89 -9.66 -0.57
C GLN A 87 26.16 -10.96 -0.20
N PRO A 88 26.40 -12.07 -0.92
CA PRO A 88 25.87 -13.36 -0.54
C PRO A 88 26.26 -13.72 0.91
N ASN A 89 25.33 -14.32 1.66
CA ASN A 89 25.56 -14.76 3.02
C ASN A 89 25.03 -16.18 3.22
N ASN A 90 25.92 -17.10 3.59
CA ASN A 90 25.61 -18.51 3.81
C ASN A 90 25.48 -18.86 5.30
N SER A 91 25.38 -17.87 6.18
CA SER A 91 25.23 -18.10 7.61
C SER A 91 23.96 -18.89 7.91
N ALA A 92 24.02 -19.68 8.99
CA ALA A 92 22.85 -20.36 9.51
C ALA A 92 21.79 -19.34 9.94
N THR A 93 20.53 -19.64 9.65
CA THR A 93 19.38 -18.84 10.08
C THR A 93 18.64 -19.62 11.17
N PRO A 94 18.00 -18.94 12.14
CA PRO A 94 17.26 -19.64 13.19
C PRO A 94 16.06 -20.42 12.65
N PHE A 95 15.53 -20.01 11.50
CA PHE A 95 14.43 -20.69 10.81
C PHE A 95 14.73 -20.87 9.33
N ASP A 96 14.06 -21.86 8.75
CA ASP A 96 14.10 -22.17 7.32
C ASP A 96 12.97 -21.46 6.55
N THR A 97 11.86 -21.14 7.21
CA THR A 97 10.68 -20.52 6.59
C THR A 97 10.28 -19.27 7.34
N TYR A 98 10.21 -18.15 6.62
CA TYR A 98 9.72 -16.87 7.12
C TYR A 98 8.50 -16.45 6.32
N VAL A 99 7.42 -16.08 7.02
CA VAL A 99 6.21 -15.54 6.40
C VAL A 99 6.02 -14.11 6.90
N MET A 100 5.99 -13.15 5.99
CA MET A 100 5.71 -11.75 6.28
C MET A 100 4.37 -11.36 5.67
N VAL A 101 3.42 -10.99 6.52
CA VAL A 101 2.11 -10.49 6.07
C VAL A 101 2.13 -8.97 6.12
N ILE A 102 1.92 -8.34 4.97
CA ILE A 102 1.77 -6.90 4.82
C ILE A 102 0.27 -6.61 4.78
N GLY A 103 -0.24 -5.99 5.85
CA GLY A 103 -1.61 -5.48 5.91
C GLY A 103 -1.78 -4.16 5.14
N GLU A 104 -3.00 -3.66 5.10
CA GLU A 104 -3.34 -2.40 4.43
C GLU A 104 -4.42 -1.66 5.24
N SER A 105 -4.21 -0.36 5.46
CA SER A 105 -5.17 0.61 6.05
C SER A 105 -5.78 0.26 7.43
N ALA A 106 -5.37 -0.83 8.08
CA ALA A 106 -5.80 -1.19 9.42
C ALA A 106 -5.16 -0.24 10.46
N ARG A 107 -5.98 0.30 11.36
CA ARG A 107 -5.54 1.21 12.42
C ARG A 107 -5.61 0.54 13.77
N ARG A 108 -4.58 0.81 14.58
CA ARG A 108 -4.43 0.29 15.94
C ARG A 108 -5.65 0.56 16.83
N ASP A 109 -6.25 1.76 16.73
CA ASP A 109 -7.37 2.18 17.58
C ASP A 109 -8.71 1.49 17.28
N PHE A 110 -8.76 0.67 16.23
CA PHE A 110 -9.90 -0.17 15.87
C PHE A 110 -9.64 -1.67 16.06
N MET A 111 -8.59 -2.05 16.80
CA MET A 111 -8.23 -3.46 17.04
C MET A 111 -8.38 -3.80 18.52
N HIS A 112 -9.08 -4.88 18.83
CA HIS A 112 -9.38 -5.29 20.21
C HIS A 112 -8.12 -5.52 21.05
N VAL A 113 -7.11 -6.15 20.45
CA VAL A 113 -5.81 -6.42 21.08
C VAL A 113 -5.09 -5.16 21.59
N TYR A 114 -5.48 -3.98 21.10
CA TYR A 114 -4.98 -2.67 21.54
C TYR A 114 -6.00 -1.85 22.34
N GLY A 115 -7.11 -2.45 22.78
CA GLY A 115 -8.11 -1.84 23.66
C GLY A 115 -9.40 -1.36 22.97
N PHE A 116 -9.61 -1.66 21.69
CA PHE A 116 -10.90 -1.39 21.03
C PHE A 116 -12.00 -2.29 21.63
N PRO A 117 -13.22 -1.80 21.95
CA PRO A 117 -14.20 -2.57 22.72
C PRO A 117 -14.87 -3.75 21.97
N ILE A 118 -14.77 -3.82 20.64
CA ILE A 118 -15.37 -4.92 19.87
C ILE A 118 -14.29 -5.97 19.62
N ASN A 119 -14.54 -7.22 20.03
CA ASN A 119 -13.62 -8.33 19.82
C ASN A 119 -13.48 -8.69 18.33
N ASN A 120 -12.53 -8.04 17.65
CA ASN A 120 -12.24 -8.22 16.23
C ASN A 120 -10.80 -8.67 15.96
N THR A 121 -10.04 -9.05 17.00
CA THR A 121 -8.69 -9.64 16.85
C THR A 121 -8.45 -10.85 17.78
N PRO A 122 -9.37 -11.83 17.86
CA PRO A 122 -9.27 -12.94 18.81
C PRO A 122 -8.03 -13.82 18.61
N PHE A 123 -7.51 -13.96 17.38
CA PHE A 123 -6.25 -14.66 17.15
C PHE A 123 -5.08 -13.87 17.72
N MET A 124 -4.97 -12.57 17.42
CA MET A 124 -3.90 -11.76 17.99
C MET A 124 -3.95 -11.65 19.53
N ASP A 125 -5.14 -11.70 20.12
CA ASP A 125 -5.34 -11.68 21.58
C ASP A 125 -4.72 -12.91 22.28
N SER A 126 -4.67 -14.05 21.58
CA SER A 126 -4.26 -15.34 22.15
C SER A 126 -2.98 -15.91 21.54
N ALA A 127 -2.48 -15.32 20.45
CA ALA A 127 -1.30 -15.77 19.76
C ALA A 127 -0.05 -15.69 20.65
N ASN A 128 0.78 -16.74 20.60
CA ASN A 128 2.10 -16.72 21.21
C ASN A 128 3.05 -15.86 20.36
N GLY A 129 3.06 -14.56 20.61
CA GLY A 129 3.83 -13.59 19.83
C GLY A 129 4.13 -12.30 20.60
N ILE A 130 4.82 -11.39 19.93
CA ILE A 130 5.16 -10.06 20.46
C ILE A 130 4.24 -9.04 19.80
N LEU A 131 3.47 -8.32 20.60
CA LEU A 131 2.64 -7.21 20.16
C LEU A 131 3.40 -5.88 20.28
N PHE A 132 3.49 -5.15 19.17
CA PHE A 132 4.16 -3.85 19.14
C PHE A 132 3.14 -2.72 19.38
N ASN A 133 3.13 -2.18 20.60
CA ASN A 133 2.15 -1.15 20.97
C ASN A 133 2.48 0.26 20.44
N HIS A 134 3.70 0.53 19.98
CA HIS A 134 4.17 1.86 19.55
C HIS A 134 4.68 1.88 18.10
N TYR A 135 4.14 1.03 17.25
CA TYR A 135 4.47 1.04 15.82
C TYR A 135 3.74 2.18 15.10
N ILE A 136 4.49 2.96 14.31
CA ILE A 136 3.98 4.03 13.45
C ILE A 136 4.50 3.73 12.04
N SER A 137 3.62 3.78 11.03
CA SER A 137 4.01 3.53 9.65
C SER A 137 4.99 4.59 9.15
N ALA A 138 5.88 4.21 8.24
CA ALA A 138 6.88 5.13 7.68
C ALA A 138 6.24 6.26 6.85
N ALA A 139 5.03 6.07 6.34
CA ALA A 139 4.21 7.09 5.71
C ALA A 139 2.72 6.75 5.80
N SER A 140 1.85 7.69 5.41
CA SER A 140 0.39 7.54 5.42
C SER A 140 -0.20 6.90 4.16
N SER A 141 0.59 6.67 3.11
CA SER A 141 0.18 6.02 1.87
C SER A 141 1.06 4.81 1.53
N THR A 142 0.48 3.84 0.83
CA THR A 142 1.08 2.51 0.60
C THR A 142 2.46 2.57 -0.06
N ILE A 143 2.61 3.33 -1.16
CA ILE A 143 3.87 3.41 -1.91
C ILE A 143 5.03 3.93 -1.05
N PRO A 144 4.99 5.14 -0.46
CA PRO A 144 6.09 5.62 0.37
C PRO A 144 6.27 4.80 1.66
N SER A 145 5.19 4.31 2.29
CA SER A 145 5.28 3.51 3.51
C SER A 145 6.02 2.19 3.28
N LEU A 146 5.63 1.45 2.24
CA LEU A 146 6.27 0.17 1.91
C LEU A 146 7.64 0.36 1.27
N THR A 147 7.85 1.41 0.47
CA THR A 147 9.20 1.72 -0.05
C THR A 147 10.18 1.92 1.09
N SER A 148 9.83 2.74 2.08
CA SER A 148 10.70 2.98 3.25
C SER A 148 10.83 1.76 4.17
N SER A 149 9.80 0.93 4.28
CA SER A 149 9.82 -0.23 5.18
C SER A 149 10.53 -1.46 4.58
N LEU A 150 10.51 -1.60 3.25
CA LEU A 150 10.97 -2.80 2.55
C LEU A 150 12.27 -2.60 1.79
N THR A 151 12.86 -1.40 1.82
CA THR A 151 14.12 -1.09 1.13
C THR A 151 15.06 -0.27 2.00
N GLN A 152 16.33 -0.24 1.61
CA GLN A 152 17.35 0.56 2.27
C GLN A 152 17.62 1.84 1.49
N ALA A 153 17.21 2.99 2.02
CA ALA A 153 17.58 4.28 1.44
C ALA A 153 19.11 4.55 1.57
N PRO A 154 19.75 5.19 0.58
CA PRO A 154 19.18 5.70 -0.68
C PRO A 154 19.09 4.63 -1.80
N LYS A 155 19.61 3.41 -1.59
CA LYS A 155 19.69 2.34 -2.60
C LYS A 155 18.44 1.46 -2.57
N LEU A 156 17.35 1.91 -3.19
CA LEU A 156 16.06 1.18 -3.11
C LEU A 156 16.09 -0.23 -3.73
N ALA A 157 17.05 -0.53 -4.59
CA ALA A 157 17.32 -1.89 -5.07
C ALA A 157 17.67 -2.87 -3.94
N ASN A 158 18.28 -2.38 -2.85
CA ASN A 158 18.51 -3.12 -1.61
C ASN A 158 17.17 -3.29 -0.88
N SER A 159 16.37 -4.23 -1.37
CA SER A 159 15.06 -4.59 -0.84
C SER A 159 15.12 -5.83 0.04
N VAL A 160 14.07 -6.08 0.83
CA VAL A 160 13.93 -7.33 1.61
C VAL A 160 13.95 -8.58 0.72
N ILE A 161 13.43 -8.49 -0.52
CA ILE A 161 13.50 -9.58 -1.50
C ILE A 161 14.94 -9.82 -1.95
N ALA A 162 15.68 -8.75 -2.30
CA ALA A 162 17.08 -8.87 -2.68
C ALA A 162 17.91 -9.46 -1.52
N LEU A 163 17.69 -8.97 -0.29
CA LEU A 163 18.36 -9.49 0.90
C LEU A 163 18.09 -10.98 1.11
N ALA A 164 16.82 -11.40 1.07
CA ALA A 164 16.45 -12.81 1.26
C ALA A 164 17.11 -13.72 0.21
N LYS A 165 17.15 -13.29 -1.07
CA LYS A 165 17.85 -14.01 -2.13
C LYS A 165 19.33 -14.18 -1.85
N LYS A 166 20.01 -13.13 -1.37
CA LYS A 166 21.44 -13.20 -1.01
C LYS A 166 21.72 -14.13 0.17
N TRP A 167 20.72 -14.38 1.01
CA TRP A 167 20.76 -15.34 2.10
C TRP A 167 20.32 -16.77 1.69
N GLY A 168 20.11 -17.00 0.39
CA GLY A 168 19.77 -18.31 -0.16
C GLY A 168 18.31 -18.71 0.02
N PHE A 169 17.41 -17.78 0.33
CA PHE A 169 15.97 -18.06 0.40
C PHE A 169 15.36 -18.07 -0.99
N THR A 170 14.51 -19.06 -1.27
CA THR A 170 13.52 -18.96 -2.35
C THR A 170 12.45 -17.97 -1.93
N THR A 171 12.22 -16.96 -2.76
CA THR A 171 11.35 -15.84 -2.43
C THR A 171 9.99 -15.94 -3.11
N TYR A 172 8.92 -15.70 -2.36
CA TYR A 172 7.54 -15.67 -2.83
C TYR A 172 6.92 -14.30 -2.56
N TRP A 173 6.17 -13.77 -3.52
CA TRP A 173 5.34 -12.58 -3.36
C TRP A 173 3.90 -12.89 -3.80
N LEU A 174 2.98 -12.95 -2.84
CA LEU A 174 1.59 -13.32 -3.04
C LEU A 174 0.70 -12.12 -2.68
N SER A 175 -0.02 -11.56 -3.64
CA SER A 175 -0.64 -10.23 -3.50
C SER A 175 -2.10 -10.20 -3.94
N ASN A 176 -2.95 -9.66 -3.08
CA ASN A 176 -4.33 -9.26 -3.43
C ASN A 176 -4.41 -7.79 -3.87
N GLN A 177 -3.35 -7.01 -3.62
CA GLN A 177 -3.21 -5.68 -4.19
C GLN A 177 -3.03 -5.75 -5.71
N GLY A 178 -3.67 -4.82 -6.41
CA GLY A 178 -3.68 -4.74 -7.86
C GLY A 178 -2.30 -4.53 -8.49
N ALA A 179 -2.01 -5.25 -9.56
CA ALA A 179 -1.08 -4.81 -10.59
C ALA A 179 -1.92 -4.25 -11.75
N VAL A 180 -2.13 -2.94 -11.80
CA VAL A 180 -2.98 -2.28 -12.81
C VAL A 180 -2.35 -2.26 -14.23
N GLY A 181 -1.68 -3.31 -14.71
CA GLY A 181 -1.09 -3.38 -16.07
C GLY A 181 0.42 -3.68 -16.12
N ILE A 182 1.09 -3.19 -17.18
CA ILE A 182 2.46 -3.57 -17.57
C ILE A 182 3.56 -3.15 -16.57
N TYR A 183 3.34 -2.18 -15.65
CA TYR A 183 4.33 -1.76 -14.65
C TYR A 183 3.77 -1.34 -13.26
N ASP A 184 2.55 -1.73 -12.91
CA ASP A 184 1.62 -0.78 -12.29
C ASP A 184 1.68 -0.34 -10.82
N THR A 185 2.69 -0.68 -10.03
CA THR A 185 3.14 0.19 -8.92
C THR A 185 4.60 -0.13 -8.62
N PRO A 186 5.37 0.80 -8.03
CA PRO A 186 6.69 0.50 -7.51
C PRO A 186 6.74 -0.72 -6.60
N ILE A 187 5.72 -0.93 -5.77
CA ILE A 187 5.61 -2.07 -4.87
C ILE A 187 5.38 -3.37 -5.65
N ALA A 188 4.49 -3.37 -6.64
CA ALA A 188 4.29 -4.53 -7.52
C ALA A 188 5.57 -4.87 -8.31
N SER A 189 6.33 -3.86 -8.74
CA SER A 189 7.64 -4.06 -9.40
C SER A 189 8.64 -4.76 -8.47
N MET A 190 8.70 -4.35 -7.20
CA MET A 190 9.50 -5.06 -6.19
C MET A 190 9.04 -6.51 -6.01
N GLY A 191 7.72 -6.75 -5.92
CA GLY A 191 7.17 -8.10 -5.78
C GLY A 191 7.47 -9.01 -6.96
N LYS A 192 7.48 -8.49 -8.19
CA LYS A 192 7.85 -9.22 -9.41
C LYS A 192 9.33 -9.65 -9.43
N LYS A 193 10.19 -9.11 -8.56
CA LYS A 193 11.59 -9.56 -8.40
C LYS A 193 11.74 -10.83 -7.56
N ALA A 194 10.69 -11.27 -6.86
CA ALA A 194 10.67 -12.55 -6.17
C ALA A 194 10.81 -13.72 -7.18
N ASP A 195 11.30 -14.87 -6.73
CA ASP A 195 11.42 -16.07 -7.59
C ASP A 195 10.05 -16.56 -8.06
N HIS A 196 9.05 -16.43 -7.19
CA HIS A 196 7.66 -16.73 -7.49
C HIS A 196 6.80 -15.53 -7.11
N SER A 197 6.08 -14.97 -8.09
CA SER A 197 5.12 -13.89 -7.84
C SER A 197 3.72 -14.28 -8.32
N PHE A 198 2.72 -13.98 -7.50
CA PHE A 198 1.32 -14.23 -7.79
C PHE A 198 0.49 -13.02 -7.38
N PHE A 199 -0.34 -12.53 -8.30
CA PHE A 199 -1.25 -11.42 -8.08
C PHE A 199 -2.65 -11.89 -8.46
N LEU A 200 -3.62 -11.75 -7.53
CA LEU A 200 -5.02 -12.08 -7.80
C LEU A 200 -5.60 -11.17 -8.90
N LYS A 201 -5.32 -9.87 -8.78
CA LYS A 201 -5.70 -8.85 -9.75
C LYS A 201 -4.67 -8.77 -10.88
N LYS A 202 -4.97 -9.44 -12.00
CA LYS A 202 -4.10 -9.52 -13.19
C LYS A 202 -4.28 -8.38 -14.21
N ALA A 203 -5.31 -7.53 -14.07
CA ALA A 203 -5.56 -6.39 -14.96
C ALA A 203 -6.44 -5.32 -14.30
N SER A 204 -6.27 -4.05 -14.69
CA SER A 204 -7.12 -2.86 -14.48
C SER A 204 -7.66 -2.59 -13.06
N TYR A 205 -7.75 -1.31 -12.68
CA TYR A 205 -8.47 -0.86 -11.47
C TYR A 205 -9.93 -1.35 -11.43
N ASN A 206 -10.52 -1.68 -12.59
CA ASN A 206 -11.90 -2.17 -12.74
C ASN A 206 -12.05 -3.70 -12.72
N SER A 207 -11.03 -4.45 -12.29
CA SER A 207 -11.17 -5.90 -12.08
C SER A 207 -12.12 -6.20 -10.92
N LYS A 208 -12.73 -7.39 -10.94
CA LYS A 208 -13.58 -7.90 -9.85
C LYS A 208 -12.86 -7.74 -8.51
N GLU A 209 -13.56 -7.24 -7.51
CA GLU A 209 -13.04 -7.21 -6.13
C GLU A 209 -12.80 -8.64 -5.65
N THR A 210 -11.63 -8.86 -5.07
CA THR A 210 -11.14 -10.16 -4.61
C THR A 210 -10.91 -10.09 -3.12
N ASN A 211 -11.24 -11.18 -2.43
CA ASN A 211 -11.04 -11.29 -0.99
C ASN A 211 -9.63 -11.83 -0.68
N ASP A 212 -9.07 -11.43 0.47
CA ASP A 212 -7.72 -11.83 0.85
C ASP A 212 -7.57 -13.34 1.09
N ASP A 213 -8.65 -14.03 1.46
CA ASP A 213 -8.70 -15.49 1.62
C ASP A 213 -8.48 -16.26 0.31
N GLU A 214 -8.71 -15.63 -0.84
CA GLU A 214 -8.39 -16.19 -2.15
C GLU A 214 -6.88 -16.41 -2.35
N LEU A 215 -6.01 -15.79 -1.53
CA LEU A 215 -4.57 -16.07 -1.52
C LEU A 215 -4.22 -17.39 -0.82
N LEU A 216 -5.08 -17.93 0.06
CA LEU A 216 -4.77 -19.09 0.90
C LEU A 216 -4.25 -20.30 0.12
N PRO A 217 -4.80 -20.69 -1.05
CA PRO A 217 -4.27 -21.81 -1.82
C PRO A 217 -2.82 -21.60 -2.28
N GLN A 218 -2.48 -20.39 -2.71
CA GLN A 218 -1.11 -20.06 -3.14
C GLN A 218 -0.17 -19.98 -1.95
N ILE A 219 -0.63 -19.45 -0.82
CA ILE A 219 0.17 -19.40 0.42
C ILE A 219 0.46 -20.82 0.93
N ALA A 220 -0.55 -21.69 0.96
CA ALA A 220 -0.37 -23.08 1.35
C ALA A 220 0.60 -23.82 0.41
N THR A 221 0.53 -23.53 -0.90
CA THR A 221 1.46 -24.09 -1.90
C THR A 221 2.90 -23.63 -1.63
N ALA A 222 3.12 -22.33 -1.41
CA ALA A 222 4.43 -21.77 -1.10
C ALA A 222 5.01 -22.35 0.21
N ILE A 223 4.19 -22.47 1.26
CA ILE A 223 4.62 -23.04 2.55
C ILE A 223 5.00 -24.52 2.39
N LYS A 224 4.23 -25.31 1.64
CA LYS A 224 4.47 -26.75 1.46
C LYS A 224 5.55 -27.08 0.42
N ALA A 225 6.05 -26.08 -0.31
CA ALA A 225 7.03 -26.26 -1.35
C ALA A 225 8.33 -26.89 -0.79
N PRO A 226 9.02 -27.75 -1.55
CA PRO A 226 10.11 -28.60 -1.04
C PRO A 226 11.41 -27.84 -0.74
N GLN A 227 11.51 -26.57 -1.12
CA GLN A 227 12.70 -25.74 -0.92
C GLN A 227 13.06 -25.65 0.56
N ALA A 228 14.35 -25.77 0.85
CA ALA A 228 14.87 -25.76 2.21
C ALA A 228 14.66 -24.41 2.89
N LYS A 229 15.01 -23.30 2.23
CA LYS A 229 14.84 -21.94 2.75
C LYS A 229 13.80 -21.16 1.95
N LYS A 230 12.79 -20.61 2.62
CA LYS A 230 11.67 -19.87 2.00
C LYS A 230 11.39 -18.55 2.71
N PHE A 231 11.25 -17.48 1.93
CA PHE A 231 10.74 -16.20 2.40
C PHE A 231 9.48 -15.86 1.63
N ILE A 232 8.35 -15.81 2.32
CA ILE A 232 7.02 -15.66 1.73
C ILE A 232 6.42 -14.35 2.18
N ILE A 233 6.22 -13.43 1.23
CA ILE A 233 5.50 -12.18 1.46
C ILE A 233 4.05 -12.35 1.01
N VAL A 234 3.12 -12.01 1.89
CA VAL A 234 1.68 -11.98 1.61
C VAL A 234 1.20 -10.53 1.74
N HIS A 235 0.78 -9.92 0.64
CA HIS A 235 0.37 -8.52 0.59
C HIS A 235 -1.14 -8.40 0.41
N LEU A 236 -1.82 -7.96 1.46
CA LEU A 236 -3.27 -7.94 1.58
C LEU A 236 -3.88 -6.63 1.05
N ILE A 237 -5.16 -6.69 0.66
CA ILE A 237 -5.97 -5.46 0.49
C ILE A 237 -6.51 -4.97 1.84
N GLY A 238 -6.63 -5.86 2.83
CA GLY A 238 -6.92 -5.53 4.22
C GLY A 238 -8.13 -4.62 4.40
N SER A 239 -7.96 -3.56 5.17
CA SER A 239 -9.00 -2.60 5.52
C SER A 239 -8.99 -1.35 4.61
N HIS A 240 -8.54 -1.49 3.36
CA HIS A 240 -8.49 -0.40 2.38
C HIS A 240 -9.87 0.29 2.24
N PRO A 241 -9.92 1.62 2.01
CA PRO A 241 -11.17 2.36 1.82
C PRO A 241 -12.17 1.69 0.88
N ARG A 242 -13.48 1.90 1.16
CA ARG A 242 -14.61 1.09 0.67
C ARG A 242 -14.60 -0.29 1.31
N ALA A 243 -14.60 -0.30 2.64
CA ALA A 243 -14.51 -1.51 3.44
C ALA A 243 -15.65 -2.48 3.16
N CYS A 244 -16.87 -2.02 2.89
CA CYS A 244 -17.97 -2.92 2.56
C CYS A 244 -17.74 -3.70 1.26
N ALA A 245 -17.01 -3.13 0.29
CA ALA A 245 -16.59 -3.87 -0.90
C ALA A 245 -15.59 -4.99 -0.59
N ARG A 246 -14.91 -4.95 0.57
CA ARG A 246 -13.97 -5.99 1.04
C ARG A 246 -14.64 -7.07 1.87
N THR A 247 -15.82 -6.76 2.41
CA THR A 247 -16.60 -7.69 3.25
C THR A 247 -17.87 -8.18 2.55
N ASN A 248 -18.09 -7.81 1.29
CA ASN A 248 -19.33 -8.05 0.54
C ASN A 248 -20.56 -7.55 1.31
N ASP A 249 -20.48 -6.32 1.80
CA ASP A 249 -21.50 -5.62 2.60
C ASP A 249 -21.88 -6.35 3.91
N HIS A 250 -21.07 -7.32 4.33
CA HIS A 250 -21.29 -8.07 5.56
C HIS A 250 -20.52 -7.49 6.74
N TYR A 251 -21.15 -7.45 7.90
CA TYR A 251 -20.54 -7.18 9.20
C TYR A 251 -21.34 -7.87 10.31
N GLU A 252 -20.65 -8.39 11.33
CA GLU A 252 -21.31 -9.03 12.46
C GLU A 252 -21.84 -8.03 13.50
N THR A 253 -21.16 -6.91 13.67
CA THR A 253 -21.49 -5.90 14.69
C THR A 253 -21.62 -4.53 14.03
N PHE A 254 -22.77 -3.89 14.23
CA PHE A 254 -22.97 -2.51 13.80
C PHE A 254 -22.19 -1.54 14.71
N TYR A 255 -21.48 -0.58 14.12
CA TYR A 255 -20.78 0.47 14.83
C TYR A 255 -20.80 1.80 14.04
N LYS A 256 -21.63 2.74 14.50
CA LYS A 256 -21.82 4.11 13.97
C LYS A 256 -22.37 4.22 12.53
N SER A 257 -21.85 3.46 11.58
CA SER A 257 -22.33 3.40 10.19
C SER A 257 -22.00 2.06 9.55
N GLU A 258 -22.67 1.75 8.44
CA GLU A 258 -22.40 0.54 7.65
C GLU A 258 -20.92 0.44 7.25
N GLU A 259 -20.35 1.49 6.65
CA GLU A 259 -18.95 1.49 6.21
C GLU A 259 -17.95 1.26 7.36
N ILE A 260 -18.19 1.84 8.54
CA ILE A 260 -17.32 1.62 9.71
C ILE A 260 -17.51 0.19 10.26
N SER A 261 -18.73 -0.34 10.19
CA SER A 261 -19.01 -1.73 10.60
C SER A 261 -18.28 -2.73 9.71
N CYS A 262 -18.30 -2.50 8.39
CA CYS A 262 -17.50 -3.27 7.43
C CYS A 262 -15.99 -3.08 7.67
N TYR A 263 -15.54 -1.88 8.04
CA TYR A 263 -14.13 -1.64 8.40
C TYR A 263 -13.69 -2.52 9.57
N ILE A 264 -14.49 -2.56 10.65
CA ILE A 264 -14.24 -3.42 11.81
C ILE A 264 -14.26 -4.90 11.42
N GLN A 265 -15.20 -5.30 10.56
CA GLN A 265 -15.28 -6.66 10.02
C GLN A 265 -14.04 -7.01 9.17
N SER A 266 -13.51 -6.08 8.37
CA SER A 266 -12.32 -6.34 7.55
C SER A 266 -11.06 -6.61 8.39
N ILE A 267 -10.95 -5.97 9.57
CA ILE A 267 -9.90 -6.26 10.56
C ILE A 267 -10.08 -7.68 11.10
N LYS A 268 -11.32 -8.06 11.44
CA LYS A 268 -11.64 -9.43 11.89
C LYS A 268 -11.32 -10.49 10.83
N ASN A 269 -11.66 -10.23 9.58
CA ASN A 269 -11.35 -11.14 8.47
C ASN A 269 -9.82 -11.30 8.31
N THR A 270 -9.07 -10.20 8.46
CA THR A 270 -7.60 -10.25 8.47
C THR A 270 -7.07 -11.09 9.62
N ASP A 271 -7.59 -10.92 10.84
CA ASP A 271 -7.22 -11.71 12.01
C ASP A 271 -7.49 -13.22 11.81
N GLN A 272 -8.65 -13.58 11.24
CA GLN A 272 -8.99 -14.96 10.89
C GLN A 272 -8.05 -15.55 9.83
N LEU A 273 -7.66 -14.75 8.83
CA LEU A 273 -6.68 -15.16 7.83
C LEU A 273 -5.33 -15.41 8.48
N LEU A 274 -4.87 -14.54 9.37
CA LEU A 274 -3.62 -14.73 10.12
C LEU A 274 -3.66 -16.01 10.97
N ALA A 275 -4.79 -16.30 11.63
CA ALA A 275 -4.97 -17.55 12.37
C ALA A 275 -4.82 -18.79 11.48
N THR A 276 -5.44 -18.75 10.30
CA THR A 276 -5.37 -19.82 9.30
C THR A 276 -3.94 -20.01 8.81
N LEU A 277 -3.23 -18.91 8.51
CA LEU A 277 -1.84 -18.95 8.08
C LEU A 277 -0.92 -19.55 9.16
N CYS A 278 -1.09 -19.13 10.41
CA CYS A 278 -0.33 -19.67 11.53
C CYS A 278 -0.52 -21.19 11.63
N ASN A 279 -1.76 -21.67 11.53
CA ASN A 279 -2.07 -23.10 11.56
C ASN A 279 -1.42 -23.87 10.41
N ILE A 280 -1.43 -23.33 9.18
CA ILE A 280 -0.77 -23.97 8.02
C ILE A 280 0.73 -24.11 8.25
N VAL A 281 1.40 -23.07 8.75
CA VAL A 281 2.83 -23.10 9.07
C VAL A 281 3.12 -24.12 10.16
N ILE A 282 2.35 -24.11 11.25
CA ILE A 282 2.49 -25.06 12.36
C ILE A 282 2.38 -26.50 11.85
N ILE A 283 1.31 -26.85 11.13
CA ILE A 283 1.10 -28.19 10.58
C ILE A 283 2.26 -28.60 9.66
N TYR A 284 2.73 -27.70 8.81
CA TYR A 284 3.87 -27.97 7.93
C TYR A 284 5.15 -28.30 8.73
N VAL A 285 5.47 -27.49 9.74
CA VAL A 285 6.64 -27.71 10.60
C VAL A 285 6.53 -29.05 11.33
N TYR A 286 5.39 -29.35 11.97
CA TYR A 286 5.17 -30.62 12.67
C TYR A 286 5.28 -31.84 11.75
N SER A 287 4.71 -31.77 10.54
CA SER A 287 4.81 -32.89 9.58
C SER A 287 6.25 -33.16 9.14
N ARG A 288 7.08 -32.13 8.97
CA ARG A 288 8.50 -32.30 8.63
C ARG A 288 9.29 -32.91 9.80
N PHE A 289 9.01 -32.50 11.04
CA PHE A 289 9.63 -33.10 12.22
C PHE A 289 9.30 -34.60 12.36
N HIS A 290 8.05 -34.99 12.16
CA HIS A 290 7.64 -36.40 12.25
C HIS A 290 8.22 -37.29 11.13
N VAL A 291 8.33 -36.76 9.91
CA VAL A 291 8.99 -37.49 8.82
C VAL A 291 10.46 -37.72 9.14
N LEU A 292 11.15 -36.70 9.67
CA LEU A 292 12.56 -36.81 10.06
C LEU A 292 12.78 -37.77 11.24
N SER A 293 11.90 -37.75 12.24
CA SER A 293 11.98 -38.69 13.38
C SER A 293 11.78 -40.14 12.94
N ASN A 294 10.84 -40.39 12.03
CA ASN A 294 10.59 -41.75 11.54
C ASN A 294 11.72 -42.25 10.62
N LEU A 295 12.38 -41.36 9.87
CA LEU A 295 13.56 -41.71 9.06
C LEU A 295 14.78 -42.07 9.94
N LEU A 296 14.92 -41.44 11.12
CA LEU A 296 15.99 -41.72 12.08
C LEU A 296 15.78 -43.05 12.82
N ILE A 297 14.52 -43.45 13.06
CA ILE A 297 14.20 -44.73 13.71
C ILE A 297 14.43 -45.91 12.74
N LEU A 298 14.21 -45.74 11.44
CA LEU A 298 14.40 -46.80 10.44
C LEU A 298 15.87 -47.06 10.06
N ASN A 299 16.81 -46.21 10.52
CA ASN A 299 18.25 -46.32 10.23
C ASN A 299 19.09 -46.79 11.44
N ASN A 300 18.45 -47.25 12.52
CA ASN A 300 19.09 -47.93 13.67
C ASN A 300 18.63 -49.38 13.76
#